data_AF-A0A9X1XZR2-F1
#
_entry.id   AF-A0A9X1XZR2-F1
#
_cell.length_a   1.000
_cell.length_b   1.000
_cell.length_c   1.000
_cell.angle_alpha   90.00
_cell.angle_beta   90.00
_cell.angle_gamma   90.00
#
_symmetry.space_group_name_H-M   'P 1'
#
loop_
_entity.id
_entity.type
_entity.pdbx_description
1 polymer ?
#
loop_
_entity_poly.entity_id
_entity_poly.type
_entity_poly.pdbx_seq_one_letter_code
_entity_poly.pdbx_strand_id
1 'polypeptide(L)'
;MNFRIILILLKMLRTSLQDPFIKMQPGLAQDFEGRGVISRACREVVRYVFEELELNRIEIRVQPENLKSRKIPENIGFVREGTLRQAEWFIDRFVDKVIYGLLKEEWITSG
;
A
#
# COMPACT_ATOMS: atom_id res chain seq x y z
N MET A 1 6.03 13.12 -14.19
CA MET A 1 5.93 12.46 -12.87
C MET A 1 7.04 13.02 -11.96
N ASN A 2 6.74 13.45 -10.74
CA ASN A 2 7.71 14.17 -9.88
C ASN A 2 8.75 13.20 -9.28
N PHE A 3 10.03 13.57 -9.22
CA PHE A 3 11.13 12.69 -8.83
C PHE A 3 10.96 12.07 -7.42
N ARG A 4 10.30 12.80 -6.51
CA ARG A 4 9.93 12.32 -5.18
C ARG A 4 8.89 11.19 -5.19
N ILE A 5 7.98 11.20 -6.17
CA ILE A 5 6.96 10.14 -6.37
C ILE A 5 7.64 8.86 -6.86
N ILE A 6 8.63 8.99 -7.75
CA ILE A 6 9.41 7.88 -8.31
C ILE A 6 10.23 7.16 -7.21
N LEU A 7 10.80 7.89 -6.26
CA LEU A 7 11.53 7.30 -5.13
C LEU A 7 10.63 6.54 -4.15
N ILE A 8 9.40 7.02 -3.92
CA ILE A 8 8.37 6.31 -3.14
C ILE A 8 7.98 5.01 -3.85
N LEU A 9 7.70 5.09 -5.15
CA LEU A 9 7.41 3.95 -6.03
C LEU A 9 8.53 2.91 -6.00
N LEU A 10 9.79 3.33 -6.15
CA LEU A 10 10.95 2.42 -6.15
C LEU A 10 11.15 1.72 -4.79
N LYS A 11 10.92 2.40 -3.66
CA LYS A 11 10.96 1.77 -2.33
C LYS A 11 9.82 0.76 -2.14
N MET A 12 8.63 1.04 -2.68
CA MET A 12 7.46 0.14 -2.63
C MET A 12 7.65 -1.10 -3.52
N LEU A 13 8.26 -0.96 -4.69
CA LEU A 13 8.49 -2.07 -5.62
C LEU A 13 9.68 -2.95 -5.22
N ARG A 14 10.72 -2.41 -4.56
CA ARG A 14 11.92 -3.19 -4.17
C ARG A 14 11.63 -4.30 -3.16
N THR A 15 10.58 -4.16 -2.34
CA THR A 15 10.14 -5.18 -1.38
C THR A 15 9.31 -6.29 -2.01
N SER A 16 8.89 -6.12 -3.28
CA SER A 16 8.02 -7.03 -4.04
C SER A 16 8.78 -8.06 -4.88
N LEU A 17 10.09 -7.92 -5.10
CA LEU A 17 10.84 -8.77 -6.06
C LEU A 17 11.00 -10.25 -5.63
N GLN A 18 10.37 -10.69 -4.55
CA GLN A 18 10.32 -12.09 -4.10
C GLN A 18 8.90 -12.61 -3.87
N ASP A 19 7.86 -11.83 -4.21
CA ASP A 19 6.47 -12.13 -3.92
C ASP A 19 5.61 -11.80 -5.16
N PRO A 20 4.60 -12.61 -5.53
CA PRO A 20 3.65 -12.25 -6.60
C PRO A 20 2.77 -11.02 -6.28
N PHE A 21 2.96 -10.41 -5.10
CA PHE A 21 2.21 -9.26 -4.62
C PHE A 21 3.13 -8.09 -4.25
N ILE A 22 2.74 -6.87 -4.63
CA ILE A 22 3.39 -5.64 -4.16
C ILE A 22 2.94 -5.39 -2.73
N LYS A 23 3.88 -5.18 -1.80
CA LYS A 23 3.62 -4.85 -0.38
C LYS A 23 3.89 -3.38 -0.12
N MET A 24 2.90 -2.63 0.37
CA MET A 24 3.10 -1.25 0.81
C MET A 24 3.26 -1.16 2.34
N GLN A 25 4.32 -0.48 2.81
CA GLN A 25 4.51 -0.16 4.23
C GLN A 25 4.12 1.30 4.54
N PRO A 26 3.36 1.55 5.63
CA PRO A 26 2.79 2.86 5.94
C PRO A 26 3.77 3.92 6.47
N GLY A 27 5.00 3.57 6.83
CA GLY A 27 6.00 4.52 7.37
C GLY A 27 6.41 5.64 6.41
N LEU A 28 6.09 5.50 5.11
CA LEU A 28 6.31 6.53 4.09
C LEU A 28 5.29 7.68 4.17
N ALA A 29 4.17 7.52 4.87
CA ALA A 29 3.14 8.55 4.96
C ALA A 29 3.51 9.71 5.90
N GLN A 30 4.40 9.46 6.88
CA GLN A 30 4.70 10.43 7.93
C GLN A 30 5.48 11.64 7.40
N ASP A 31 6.33 11.46 6.39
CA ASP A 31 7.11 12.52 5.76
C ASP A 31 6.30 13.39 4.77
N PHE A 32 5.05 13.03 4.47
CA PHE A 32 4.25 13.67 3.42
C PHE A 32 2.79 13.96 3.84
N GLU A 33 2.49 13.92 5.15
CA GLU A 33 1.16 14.25 5.71
C GLU A 33 0.70 15.67 5.30
N GLY A 34 -0.60 15.83 5.04
CA GLY A 34 -1.27 17.14 5.07
C GLY A 34 -1.59 17.84 3.74
N ARG A 35 -1.30 17.27 2.56
CA ARG A 35 -1.57 17.97 1.27
C ARG A 35 -2.13 17.13 0.11
N GLY A 36 -2.72 15.96 0.37
CA GLY A 36 -3.26 15.09 -0.69
C GLY A 36 -2.21 14.46 -1.62
N VAL A 37 -0.92 14.75 -1.39
CA VAL A 37 0.22 14.25 -2.18
C VAL A 37 0.34 12.73 -2.05
N ILE A 38 0.18 12.18 -0.85
CA ILE A 38 0.23 10.73 -0.62
C ILE A 38 -0.90 10.02 -1.35
N SER A 39 -2.14 10.50 -1.22
CA SER A 39 -3.29 9.90 -1.93
C SER A 39 -3.11 9.95 -3.44
N ARG A 40 -2.60 11.06 -3.99
CA ARG A 40 -2.28 11.15 -5.42
C ARG A 40 -1.18 10.18 -5.83
N ALA A 41 -0.10 10.09 -5.05
CA ALA A 41 0.98 9.15 -5.31
C ALA A 41 0.49 7.69 -5.28
N CYS A 42 -0.32 7.32 -4.29
CA CYS A 42 -0.90 5.99 -4.19
C CYS A 42 -1.82 5.67 -5.38
N ARG A 43 -2.64 6.62 -5.86
CA ARG A 43 -3.46 6.41 -7.06
C ARG A 43 -2.61 6.20 -8.31
N GLU A 44 -1.53 6.96 -8.47
CA GLU A 44 -0.60 6.78 -9.60
C GLU A 44 0.12 5.42 -9.53
N VAL A 45 0.47 4.95 -8.32
CA VAL A 45 1.01 3.59 -8.12
C VAL A 45 -0.01 2.54 -8.54
N VAL A 46 -1.24 2.65 -8.06
CA VAL A 46 -2.33 1.70 -8.38
C VAL A 46 -2.55 1.66 -9.89
N ARG A 47 -2.64 2.82 -10.54
CA ARG A 47 -2.76 2.91 -12.00
C ARG A 47 -1.60 2.21 -12.70
N TYR A 48 -0.36 2.54 -12.34
CA TYR A 48 0.83 1.92 -12.92
C TYR A 48 0.83 0.39 -12.77
N VAL A 49 0.44 -0.12 -11.60
CA VAL A 49 0.41 -1.57 -11.35
C VAL A 49 -0.62 -2.30 -12.21
N PHE A 50 -1.80 -1.70 -12.41
CA PHE A 50 -2.87 -2.36 -13.17
C PHE A 50 -2.80 -2.13 -14.68
N GLU A 51 -2.36 -0.95 -15.12
CA GLU A 51 -2.26 -0.57 -16.54
C GLU A 51 -0.92 -1.02 -17.14
N GLU A 52 0.20 -0.79 -16.46
CA GLU A 52 1.53 -1.01 -17.05
C GLU A 52 2.15 -2.36 -16.64
N LEU A 53 1.94 -2.80 -15.40
CA LEU A 53 2.43 -4.11 -14.93
C LEU A 53 1.42 -5.24 -15.11
N GLU A 54 0.19 -4.91 -15.50
CA GLU A 54 -0.93 -5.84 -15.74
C GLU A 54 -1.20 -6.84 -14.60
N LEU A 55 -0.85 -6.49 -13.36
CA LEU A 55 -1.09 -7.37 -12.21
C LEU A 55 -2.59 -7.46 -11.89
N ASN A 56 -3.01 -8.56 -11.26
CA ASN A 56 -4.42 -8.75 -10.91
C ASN A 56 -4.80 -8.15 -9.53
N ARG A 57 -3.82 -7.98 -8.63
CA ARG A 57 -4.07 -7.61 -7.24
C ARG A 57 -2.92 -6.81 -6.63
N ILE A 58 -3.28 -5.83 -5.79
CA ILE A 58 -2.36 -5.07 -4.94
C ILE A 58 -2.65 -5.41 -3.48
N GLU A 59 -1.60 -5.60 -2.67
CA GLU A 59 -1.72 -5.88 -1.25
C GLU A 59 -1.03 -4.80 -0.40
N ILE A 60 -1.65 -4.38 0.69
CA ILE A 60 -1.09 -3.41 1.62
C ILE A 60 -1.09 -4.03 3.02
N ARG A 61 0.07 -3.99 3.69
CA ARG A 61 0.23 -4.48 5.06
C ARG A 61 0.54 -3.31 5.99
N VAL A 62 -0.36 -3.01 6.90
CA VAL A 62 -0.18 -1.92 7.88
C VAL A 62 -0.10 -2.47 9.29
N GLN A 63 0.68 -1.82 10.16
CA GLN A 63 0.64 -2.12 11.60
C GLN A 63 -0.75 -1.74 12.16
N PRO A 64 -1.35 -2.57 13.03
CA PRO A 64 -2.67 -2.30 13.58
C PRO A 64 -2.75 -0.95 14.29
N GLU A 65 -1.70 -0.54 14.99
CA GLU A 65 -1.70 0.62 15.87
C GLU A 65 -1.71 1.94 15.08
N ASN A 66 -1.38 1.90 13.78
CA ASN A 66 -1.35 3.08 12.92
C ASN A 66 -2.71 3.35 12.27
N LEU A 67 -3.67 3.82 13.08
CA LEU A 67 -5.04 4.11 12.66
C LEU A 67 -5.13 5.15 11.53
N LYS A 68 -4.22 6.13 11.48
CA LYS A 68 -4.18 7.14 10.41
C LYS A 68 -3.84 6.52 9.06
N SER A 69 -2.88 5.59 9.03
CA SER A 69 -2.47 4.93 7.79
C SER A 69 -3.46 3.90 7.27
N ARG A 70 -4.46 3.48 8.07
CA ARG A 70 -5.57 2.63 7.60
C ARG A 70 -6.56 3.37 6.71
N LYS A 71 -6.77 4.66 6.96
CA LYS A 71 -7.72 5.48 6.18
C LYS A 71 -7.31 5.67 4.72
N ILE A 72 -6.02 5.66 4.42
CA ILE A 72 -5.51 5.88 3.06
C ILE A 72 -5.89 4.75 2.11
N PRO A 73 -5.58 3.46 2.39
CA PRO A 73 -5.98 2.36 1.52
C PRO A 73 -7.51 2.28 1.39
N GLU A 74 -8.25 2.43 2.49
CA GLU A 74 -9.72 2.46 2.49
C GLU A 74 -10.27 3.55 1.54
N ASN A 75 -9.72 4.77 1.59
CA ASN A 75 -10.12 5.88 0.73
C ASN A 75 -9.78 5.69 -0.76
N ILE A 76 -8.93 4.71 -1.11
CA ILE A 76 -8.52 4.41 -2.49
C ILE A 76 -9.24 3.14 -2.99
N GLY A 77 -10.17 2.59 -2.20
CA GLY A 77 -10.99 1.44 -2.58
C GLY A 77 -10.41 0.09 -2.16
N PHE A 78 -9.31 0.06 -1.39
CA PHE A 78 -8.83 -1.20 -0.84
C PHE A 78 -9.78 -1.73 0.24
N VAL A 79 -9.97 -3.05 0.25
CA VAL A 79 -10.80 -3.78 1.21
C VAL A 79 -9.92 -4.41 2.28
N ARG A 80 -10.32 -4.32 3.55
CA ARG A 80 -9.65 -5.05 4.64
C ARG A 80 -9.97 -6.53 4.54
N GLU A 81 -8.95 -7.35 4.31
CA GLU A 81 -9.10 -8.80 4.13
C GLU A 81 -8.77 -9.60 5.39
N GLY A 82 -8.00 -9.05 6.32
CA GLY A 82 -7.70 -9.75 7.56
C GLY A 82 -6.59 -9.15 8.40
N THR A 83 -6.10 -9.94 9.36
CA THR A 83 -4.96 -9.60 10.20
C THR A 83 -4.06 -10.81 10.36
N LEU A 84 -2.81 -10.67 9.92
CA LEU A 84 -1.76 -11.63 10.19
C LEU A 84 -1.26 -11.38 11.60
N ARG A 85 -1.43 -12.37 12.48
CA ARG A 85 -0.95 -12.30 13.87
C ARG A 85 0.55 -12.54 13.90
N GLN A 86 1.27 -11.73 14.68
CA GLN A 86 2.72 -11.87 14.90
C GLN A 86 3.54 -11.95 13.59
N ALA A 87 3.14 -11.18 12.58
CA ALA A 87 3.65 -11.29 11.21
C ALA A 87 5.03 -10.65 10.99
N GLU A 88 5.51 -9.81 11.92
CA GLU A 88 6.81 -9.16 11.84
C GLU A 88 7.46 -9.07 13.22
N TRP A 89 8.76 -9.30 13.30
CA TRP A 89 9.55 -8.97 14.49
C TRP A 89 9.98 -7.50 14.39
N PHE A 90 9.46 -6.65 15.26
CA PHE A 90 9.69 -5.21 15.24
C PHE A 90 9.95 -4.70 16.65
N ILE A 91 11.11 -4.04 16.84
CA ILE A 91 11.59 -3.46 18.11
C ILE A 91 11.21 -4.39 19.27
N ASP A 92 11.94 -5.50 19.40
CA ASP A 92 11.86 -6.49 20.48
C ASP A 92 10.59 -7.33 20.66
N ARG A 93 9.60 -7.20 19.77
CA ARG A 93 8.37 -8.00 19.84
C ARG A 93 7.86 -8.44 18.48
N PHE A 94 7.04 -9.47 18.48
CA PHE A 94 6.21 -9.79 17.32
C PHE A 94 5.01 -8.84 17.26
N VAL A 95 4.77 -8.26 16.08
CA VAL A 95 3.64 -7.36 15.82
C VAL A 95 2.72 -7.93 14.76
N ASP A 96 1.43 -7.64 14.90
CA ASP A 96 0.41 -8.01 13.93
C ASP A 96 0.51 -7.11 12.68
N LYS A 97 -0.12 -7.55 11.59
CA LYS A 97 -0.29 -6.76 10.35
C LYS A 97 -1.70 -6.87 9.83
N VAL A 98 -2.35 -5.75 9.60
CA VAL A 98 -3.65 -5.70 8.90
C VAL A 98 -3.38 -5.73 7.40
N ILE A 99 -4.11 -6.61 6.71
CA ILE A 99 -4.01 -6.82 5.27
C ILE A 99 -5.17 -6.13 4.58
N TYR A 100 -4.85 -5.39 3.53
CA TYR A 100 -5.79 -4.78 2.61
C TYR A 100 -5.49 -5.26 1.19
N GLY A 101 -6.53 -5.58 0.43
CA GLY A 101 -6.45 -5.99 -0.97
C GLY A 101 -7.19 -5.01 -1.87
N LEU A 102 -6.70 -4.83 -3.09
CA LEU A 102 -7.43 -4.21 -4.18
C LEU A 102 -7.25 -5.08 -5.43
N LEU A 103 -8.35 -5.55 -5.99
CA LEU A 103 -8.39 -6.30 -7.24
C LEU A 103 -8.48 -5.35 -8.44
N LYS A 104 -7.94 -5.78 -9.58
CA LYS A 104 -8.02 -5.02 -10.84
C LYS A 104 -9.47 -4.74 -11.24
N GLU A 105 -10.36 -5.71 -11.07
CA GLU A 105 -11.79 -5.58 -11.38
C GLU A 105 -12.50 -4.54 -10.49
N GLU A 106 -12.19 -4.52 -9.19
CA GLU A 106 -12.70 -3.53 -8.24
C GLU A 106 -12.21 -2.12 -8.59
N TRP A 107 -10.96 -2.00 -9.02
CA TRP A 107 -10.39 -0.73 -9.48
C TRP A 107 -11.05 -0.21 -10.76
N ILE A 108 -11.32 -1.09 -11.74
CA ILE A 108 -11.99 -0.73 -13.01
C ILE A 108 -13.44 -0.28 -12.76
N THR A 109 -14.16 -0.97 -11.87
CA THR A 109 -15.58 -0.71 -11.62
C THR A 109 -15.81 0.54 -10.75
N SER A 110 -14.78 1.00 -10.04
CA SER A 110 -14.82 2.18 -9.17
C SER A 110 -14.43 3.50 -9.87
N GLY A 111 -14.09 3.47 -11.16
CA GLY A 111 -13.69 4.61 -11.98
C GLY A 111 -14.85 5.22 -12.78
#